data_AF-A0A7V1AMC6-F1
#
_entry.id   AF-A0A7V1AMC6-F1
#
_cell.length_a   1.000
_cell.length_b   1.000
_cell.length_c   1.000
_cell.angle_alpha   90.00
_cell.angle_beta   90.00
_cell.angle_gamma   90.00
#
_symmetry.space_group_name_H-M   'P 1'
#
loop_
_entity.id
_entity.type
_entity.pdbx_description
1 polymer ?
#
loop_
_entity_poly.entity_id
_entity_poly.type
_entity_poly.pdbx_seq_one_letter_code
_entity_poly.pdbx_strand_id
1 'polypeptide(L)'
;LGEYSAVVSAGVLNFEDALRLVKLRGELMQHAGEKQPGAMAAVIGLPEEAVQEVCDEASSAGVVVPANFNSPAQIVISGSAEGVHRAMELAKARGAKRTVELVVSGAFHSPLMADAVEELRAALEKSDFRIPKIPIVPNVTAQATSDPQEIRLQLVRQLTRPVRWVESVRAMIAKGTVRFYEVGAGRVLTGLIKRIDRRVPCTPVGTLQDLEKAVLP
;
A
#
# COMPACT_ATOMS: atom_id res chain seq x y z
N LEU A 1 5.29 2.53 1.54
CA LEU A 1 6.29 3.61 1.35
C LEU A 1 5.67 5.00 1.49
N GLY A 2 4.74 5.41 0.62
CA GLY A 2 4.17 6.78 0.63
C GLY A 2 3.54 7.23 1.95
N GLU A 3 3.11 6.28 2.81
CA GLU A 3 2.65 6.59 4.18
C GLU A 3 3.73 7.26 5.03
N TYR A 4 5.01 6.91 4.86
CA TYR A 4 6.12 7.59 5.56
C TYR A 4 6.27 9.04 5.08
N SER A 5 6.09 9.30 3.77
CA SER A 5 6.09 10.66 3.24
C SER A 5 4.95 11.48 3.83
N ALA A 6 3.76 10.90 3.95
CA ALA A 6 2.61 11.56 4.59
C ALA A 6 2.87 11.84 6.09
N VAL A 7 3.45 10.89 6.81
CA VAL A 7 3.85 11.02 8.23
C VAL A 7 4.85 12.16 8.42
N VAL A 8 5.83 12.31 7.53
CA VAL A 8 6.77 13.45 7.54
C VAL A 8 6.05 14.76 7.23
N SER A 9 5.23 14.81 6.18
CA SER A 9 4.47 16.02 5.81
C SER A 9 3.51 16.48 6.90
N ALA A 10 2.95 15.55 7.69
CA ALA A 10 2.12 15.86 8.85
C ALA A 10 2.93 16.28 10.09
N GLY A 11 4.27 16.21 10.06
CA GLY A 11 5.16 16.57 11.16
C GLY A 11 5.29 15.52 12.26
N VAL A 12 4.84 14.28 12.01
CA VAL A 12 4.91 13.18 12.98
C VAL A 12 6.34 12.69 13.16
N LEU A 13 7.07 12.54 12.05
CA LEU A 13 8.51 12.23 12.02
C LEU A 13 9.26 13.39 11.35
N ASN A 14 10.51 13.61 11.75
CA ASN A 14 11.40 14.45 10.95
C ASN A 14 11.87 13.69 9.71
N PHE A 15 12.40 14.43 8.73
CA PHE A 15 12.79 13.88 7.45
C PHE A 15 13.94 12.87 7.57
N GLU A 16 14.97 13.19 8.35
CA GLU A 16 16.18 12.39 8.49
C GLU A 16 15.89 11.02 9.12
N ASP A 17 15.05 10.98 10.15
CA ASP A 17 14.64 9.74 10.83
C ASP A 17 13.75 8.91 9.92
N ALA A 18 12.78 9.54 9.24
CA ALA A 18 11.97 8.84 8.25
C ALA A 18 12.82 8.26 7.11
N LEU A 19 13.86 8.97 6.65
CA LEU A 19 14.77 8.50 5.61
C LEU A 19 15.55 7.24 6.07
N ARG A 20 16.08 7.26 7.30
CA ARG A 20 16.74 6.08 7.91
C ARG A 20 15.76 4.90 8.04
N LEU A 21 14.53 5.17 8.50
CA LEU A 21 13.50 4.15 8.65
C LEU A 21 13.08 3.52 7.32
N VAL A 22 12.87 4.31 6.27
CA VAL A 22 12.48 3.75 4.96
C VAL A 22 13.62 2.99 4.30
N LYS A 23 14.88 3.41 4.51
CA LYS A 23 16.06 2.64 4.10
C LYS A 23 16.07 1.28 4.80
N LEU A 24 16.03 1.27 6.14
CA LEU A 24 16.00 0.04 6.93
C LEU A 24 14.83 -0.86 6.50
N ARG A 25 13.63 -0.29 6.37
CA ARG A 25 12.45 -1.02 5.89
C ARG A 25 12.68 -1.69 4.53
N GLY A 26 13.33 -1.00 3.59
CA GLY A 26 13.69 -1.56 2.29
C GLY A 26 14.66 -2.72 2.40
N GLU A 27 15.73 -2.57 3.19
CA GLU A 27 16.73 -3.61 3.46
C GLU A 27 16.10 -4.85 4.11
N LEU A 28 15.23 -4.66 5.10
CA LEU A 28 14.54 -5.76 5.78
C LEU A 28 13.59 -6.52 4.85
N MET A 29 12.83 -5.80 4.03
CA MET A 29 11.91 -6.42 3.06
C MET A 29 12.67 -7.19 1.97
N GLN A 30 13.82 -6.66 1.54
CA GLN A 30 14.71 -7.33 0.61
C GLN A 30 15.25 -8.63 1.23
N HIS A 31 15.81 -8.55 2.44
CA HIS A 31 16.37 -9.71 3.15
C HIS A 31 15.32 -10.78 3.45
N ALA A 32 14.09 -10.38 3.79
CA ALA A 32 12.97 -11.30 3.95
C ALA A 32 12.66 -12.03 2.63
N GLY A 33 12.68 -11.32 1.49
CA GLY A 33 12.49 -11.93 0.17
C GLY A 33 13.63 -12.86 -0.26
N GLU A 34 14.87 -12.59 0.15
CA GLU A 34 16.02 -13.47 -0.11
C GLU A 34 15.98 -14.75 0.74
N LYS A 35 15.56 -14.63 2.01
CA LYS A 35 15.40 -15.79 2.91
C LYS A 35 14.21 -16.65 2.54
N GLN A 36 13.08 -16.01 2.21
CA GLN A 36 11.84 -16.67 1.86
C GLN A 36 11.32 -16.10 0.53
N PRO A 37 11.80 -16.65 -0.60
CA PRO A 37 11.35 -16.24 -1.93
C PRO A 37 9.83 -16.32 -2.06
N GLY A 38 9.27 -15.32 -2.72
CA GLY A 38 7.84 -15.24 -2.98
C GLY A 38 7.56 -14.36 -4.19
N ALA A 39 6.29 -14.24 -4.53
CA ALA A 39 5.85 -13.51 -5.71
C ALA A 39 4.72 -12.53 -5.35
N MET A 40 4.47 -11.62 -6.30
CA MET A 40 3.28 -10.77 -6.29
C MET A 40 2.69 -10.72 -7.69
N ALA A 41 1.37 -10.63 -7.80
CA ALA A 41 0.70 -10.49 -9.09
C ALA A 41 -0.48 -9.52 -9.02
N ALA A 42 -0.64 -8.69 -10.04
CA ALA A 42 -1.83 -7.88 -10.22
C ALA A 42 -2.93 -8.71 -10.90
N VAL A 43 -4.08 -8.83 -10.25
CA VAL A 43 -5.33 -9.38 -10.79
C VAL A 43 -6.23 -8.23 -11.21
N ILE A 44 -6.59 -8.19 -12.49
CA ILE A 44 -7.37 -7.10 -13.10
C ILE A 44 -8.70 -7.64 -13.61
N GLY A 45 -9.78 -6.96 -13.25
CA GLY A 45 -11.12 -7.23 -13.76
C GLY A 45 -11.97 -8.15 -12.88
N LEU A 46 -11.50 -8.55 -11.70
CA LEU A 46 -12.31 -9.22 -10.68
C LEU A 46 -12.60 -8.28 -9.51
N PRO A 47 -13.77 -8.41 -8.87
CA PRO A 47 -14.08 -7.73 -7.62
C PRO A 47 -13.30 -8.33 -6.44
N GLU A 48 -13.30 -7.62 -5.31
CA GLU A 48 -12.56 -7.98 -4.10
C GLU A 48 -12.93 -9.35 -3.56
N GLU A 49 -14.23 -9.64 -3.48
CA GLU A 49 -14.76 -10.89 -2.95
C GLU A 49 -14.28 -12.09 -3.79
N ALA A 50 -14.29 -11.96 -5.11
CA ALA A 50 -13.82 -13.00 -6.01
C ALA A 50 -12.29 -13.22 -5.92
N VAL A 51 -11.51 -12.17 -5.68
CA VAL A 51 -10.06 -12.32 -5.48
C VAL A 51 -9.76 -12.97 -4.14
N GLN A 52 -10.53 -12.67 -3.09
CA GLN A 52 -10.39 -13.34 -1.80
C GLN A 52 -10.66 -14.84 -1.93
N GLU A 53 -11.78 -15.23 -2.57
CA GLU A 53 -12.09 -16.65 -2.80
C GLU A 53 -11.01 -17.36 -3.65
N VAL A 54 -10.41 -16.66 -4.62
CA VAL A 54 -9.29 -17.18 -5.41
C VAL A 54 -8.07 -17.44 -4.52
N CYS A 55 -7.74 -16.51 -3.60
CA CYS A 55 -6.64 -16.70 -2.66
C CYS A 55 -6.91 -17.85 -1.69
N ASP A 56 -8.15 -17.97 -1.18
CA ASP A 56 -8.55 -19.04 -0.27
C ASP A 56 -8.49 -20.41 -0.96
N GLU A 57 -8.88 -20.51 -2.23
CA GLU A 57 -8.74 -21.76 -2.99
C GLU A 57 -7.27 -22.05 -3.32
N ALA A 58 -6.49 -21.04 -3.72
CA ALA A 58 -5.08 -21.18 -4.04
C ALA A 58 -4.21 -21.49 -2.82
N SER A 59 -4.71 -21.25 -1.59
CA SER A 59 -3.94 -21.48 -0.36
C SER A 59 -3.56 -22.94 -0.15
N SER A 60 -4.21 -23.88 -0.84
CA SER A 60 -3.83 -25.29 -0.86
C SER A 60 -2.48 -25.55 -1.53
N ALA A 61 -2.02 -24.64 -2.41
CA ALA A 61 -0.74 -24.74 -3.12
C ALA A 61 0.39 -23.96 -2.42
N GLY A 62 0.05 -23.00 -1.55
CA GLY A 62 1.01 -22.18 -0.84
C GLY A 62 0.34 -20.91 -0.29
N VAL A 63 1.02 -20.21 0.62
CA VAL A 63 0.49 -18.96 1.20
C VAL A 63 0.25 -17.95 0.09
N VAL A 64 -0.96 -17.39 0.00
CA VAL A 64 -1.29 -16.29 -0.91
C VAL A 64 -2.44 -15.47 -0.34
N VAL A 65 -2.31 -14.15 -0.37
CA VAL A 65 -3.30 -13.21 0.18
C VAL A 65 -3.43 -11.97 -0.72
N PRO A 66 -4.55 -11.25 -0.67
CA PRO A 66 -4.61 -9.89 -1.20
C PRO A 66 -3.63 -8.96 -0.46
N ALA A 67 -2.86 -8.19 -1.20
CA ALA A 67 -1.81 -7.29 -0.72
C ALA A 67 -2.09 -5.80 -1.00
N ASN A 68 -2.72 -5.48 -2.13
CA ASN A 68 -3.10 -4.09 -2.43
C ASN A 68 -4.46 -4.02 -3.11
N PHE A 69 -5.42 -3.36 -2.45
CA PHE A 69 -6.72 -3.03 -3.03
C PHE A 69 -6.63 -1.67 -3.74
N ASN A 70 -6.01 -1.67 -4.93
CA ASN A 70 -5.61 -0.44 -5.63
C ASN A 70 -6.77 0.27 -6.34
N SER A 71 -7.73 -0.50 -6.88
CA SER A 71 -8.98 0.05 -7.43
C SER A 71 -10.06 -1.03 -7.39
N PRO A 72 -11.35 -0.71 -7.62
CA PRO A 72 -12.43 -1.70 -7.59
C PRO A 72 -12.25 -2.90 -8.53
N ALA A 73 -11.37 -2.79 -9.53
CA ALA A 73 -11.08 -3.86 -10.49
C ALA A 73 -9.58 -4.15 -10.63
N GLN A 74 -8.74 -3.73 -9.68
CA GLN A 74 -7.30 -4.04 -9.68
C GLN A 74 -6.85 -4.32 -8.26
N ILE A 75 -6.52 -5.59 -8.00
CA ILE A 75 -6.04 -6.06 -6.71
C ILE A 75 -4.70 -6.74 -6.93
N VAL A 76 -3.72 -6.48 -6.08
CA VAL A 76 -2.45 -7.21 -6.07
C VAL A 76 -2.56 -8.31 -5.04
N ILE A 77 -2.16 -9.53 -5.40
CA ILE A 77 -1.98 -10.67 -4.52
C ILE A 77 -0.49 -10.90 -4.24
N SER A 78 -0.18 -11.50 -3.10
CA SER A 78 1.19 -11.69 -2.61
C SER A 78 1.31 -12.94 -1.76
N GLY A 79 2.43 -13.66 -1.88
CA GLY A 79 2.64 -14.91 -1.15
C GLY A 79 3.79 -15.75 -1.70
N SER A 80 3.76 -17.06 -1.48
CA SER A 80 4.70 -17.97 -2.12
C SER A 80 4.52 -17.96 -3.63
N ALA A 81 5.57 -18.32 -4.38
CA ALA A 81 5.50 -18.37 -5.83
C ALA A 81 4.38 -19.32 -6.31
N GLU A 82 4.30 -20.51 -5.71
CA GLU A 82 3.29 -21.52 -6.04
C GLU A 82 1.87 -21.04 -5.75
N GLY A 83 1.64 -20.42 -4.59
CA GLY A 83 0.33 -19.89 -4.21
C GLY A 83 -0.11 -18.76 -5.14
N VAL A 84 0.80 -17.84 -5.48
CA VAL A 84 0.52 -16.73 -6.40
C VAL A 84 0.26 -17.22 -7.82
N HIS A 85 1.08 -18.14 -8.34
CA HIS A 85 0.87 -18.70 -9.68
C HIS A 85 -0.45 -19.47 -9.76
N ARG A 86 -0.78 -20.26 -8.75
CA ARG A 86 -2.08 -20.95 -8.67
C ARG A 86 -3.25 -19.96 -8.64
N ALA A 87 -3.14 -18.90 -7.83
CA ALA A 87 -4.15 -17.84 -7.78
C ALA A 87 -4.30 -17.11 -9.12
N MET A 88 -3.22 -16.90 -9.87
CA MET A 88 -3.29 -16.30 -11.22
C MET A 88 -4.07 -17.19 -12.19
N GLU A 89 -3.88 -18.51 -12.17
CA GLU A 89 -4.65 -19.45 -13.00
C GLU A 89 -6.14 -19.42 -12.64
N LEU A 90 -6.45 -19.52 -11.35
CA LEU A 90 -7.81 -19.49 -10.84
C LEU A 90 -8.51 -18.17 -11.17
N ALA A 91 -7.82 -17.04 -11.00
CA ALA A 91 -8.35 -15.73 -11.37
C ALA A 91 -8.71 -15.67 -12.86
N LYS A 92 -7.84 -16.17 -13.76
CA LYS A 92 -8.14 -16.25 -15.20
C LYS A 92 -9.37 -17.12 -15.47
N ALA A 93 -9.45 -18.30 -14.84
CA ALA A 93 -10.58 -19.21 -14.99
C ALA A 93 -11.91 -18.58 -14.53
N ARG A 94 -11.86 -17.70 -13.52
CA ARG A 94 -13.01 -16.93 -13.00
C ARG A 94 -13.29 -15.63 -13.77
N GLY A 95 -12.62 -15.39 -14.89
CA GLY A 95 -12.91 -14.26 -15.78
C GLY A 95 -12.10 -12.99 -15.51
N ALA A 96 -10.98 -13.08 -14.79
CA ALA A 96 -10.04 -11.95 -14.73
C ALA A 96 -9.62 -11.54 -16.15
N LYS A 97 -9.72 -10.25 -16.45
CA LYS A 97 -9.31 -9.68 -17.74
C LYS A 97 -7.81 -9.87 -17.97
N ARG A 98 -7.02 -9.79 -16.90
CA ARG A 98 -5.57 -9.97 -16.95
C ARG A 98 -5.03 -10.33 -15.58
N THR A 99 -4.01 -11.16 -15.54
CA THR A 99 -3.13 -11.34 -14.38
C THR A 99 -1.70 -11.04 -14.80
N VAL A 100 -0.97 -10.26 -14.01
CA VAL A 100 0.40 -9.82 -14.33
C VAL A 100 1.28 -10.05 -13.13
N GLU A 101 2.26 -10.94 -13.25
CA GLU A 101 3.30 -11.10 -12.25
C GLU A 101 4.17 -9.83 -12.19
N LEU A 102 4.49 -9.39 -10.97
CA LEU A 102 5.21 -8.15 -10.73
C LEU A 102 6.70 -8.43 -10.53
N VAL A 103 7.53 -7.56 -11.10
CA VAL A 103 8.99 -7.61 -10.90
C VAL A 103 9.31 -6.95 -9.56
N VAL A 104 9.31 -7.76 -8.50
CA VAL A 104 9.60 -7.35 -7.12
C VAL A 104 10.51 -8.38 -6.46
N SER A 105 11.19 -7.97 -5.39
CA SER A 105 12.14 -8.83 -4.69
C SER A 105 11.55 -9.70 -3.59
N GLY A 106 10.25 -9.60 -3.31
CA GLY A 106 9.60 -10.42 -2.29
C GLY A 106 8.09 -10.29 -2.25
N ALA A 107 7.48 -11.05 -1.35
CA ALA A 107 6.04 -11.12 -1.14
C ALA A 107 5.54 -10.03 -0.17
N PHE A 108 5.59 -8.77 -0.58
CA PHE A 108 5.22 -7.63 0.28
C PHE A 108 3.75 -7.68 0.71
N HIS A 109 3.45 -7.14 1.90
CA HIS A 109 2.09 -7.09 2.46
C HIS A 109 1.46 -8.49 2.67
N SER A 110 2.29 -9.50 2.90
CA SER A 110 1.87 -10.88 3.18
C SER A 110 2.52 -11.41 4.46
N PRO A 111 2.05 -12.55 5.00
CA PRO A 111 2.68 -13.21 6.14
C PRO A 111 4.17 -13.52 5.96
N LEU A 112 4.66 -13.65 4.72
CA LEU A 112 6.08 -13.93 4.42
C LEU A 112 7.02 -12.78 4.81
N MET A 113 6.49 -11.60 5.11
CA MET A 113 7.29 -10.47 5.62
C MET A 113 7.43 -10.46 7.15
N ALA A 114 7.01 -11.52 7.86
CA ALA A 114 7.03 -11.58 9.32
C ALA A 114 8.43 -11.34 9.91
N ASP A 115 9.48 -11.87 9.27
CA ASP A 115 10.88 -11.72 9.69
C ASP A 115 11.34 -10.25 9.75
N ALA A 116 10.76 -9.37 8.92
CA ALA A 116 11.09 -7.96 8.87
C ALA A 116 10.40 -7.14 9.99
N VAL A 117 9.41 -7.71 10.69
CA VAL A 117 8.52 -6.97 11.59
C VAL A 117 9.23 -6.57 12.88
N GLU A 118 9.93 -7.49 13.53
CA GLU A 118 10.56 -7.25 14.84
C GLU A 118 11.59 -6.12 14.76
N GLU A 119 12.46 -6.16 13.76
CA GLU A 119 13.53 -5.18 13.60
C GLU A 119 12.98 -3.80 13.21
N LEU A 120 11.98 -3.75 12.31
CA LEU A 120 11.33 -2.48 11.98
C LEU A 120 10.60 -1.90 13.20
N ARG A 121 9.94 -2.73 14.00
CA ARG A 121 9.26 -2.29 15.23
C ARG A 121 10.26 -1.66 16.20
N ALA A 122 11.37 -2.33 16.47
CA ALA A 122 12.39 -1.82 17.37
C ALA A 122 12.96 -0.46 16.91
N ALA A 123 13.11 -0.25 15.60
CA ALA A 123 13.54 1.03 15.04
C ALA A 123 12.47 2.13 15.19
N LEU A 124 11.20 1.80 14.93
CA LEU A 124 10.08 2.72 15.08
C LEU A 124 9.80 3.11 16.53
N GLU A 125 9.99 2.20 17.49
CA GLU A 125 9.86 2.47 18.93
C GLU A 125 10.92 3.45 19.44
N LYS A 126 12.13 3.41 18.87
CA LYS A 126 13.22 4.35 19.18
C LYS A 126 13.05 5.72 18.52
N SER A 127 12.08 5.86 17.61
CA SER A 127 11.84 7.10 16.89
C SER A 127 10.84 8.00 17.61
N ASP A 128 11.09 9.32 17.56
CA ASP A 128 10.24 10.33 18.19
C ASP A 128 9.03 10.66 17.32
N PHE A 129 7.86 10.11 17.70
CA PHE A 129 6.59 10.36 17.03
C PHE A 129 5.85 11.51 17.70
N ARG A 130 5.59 12.56 16.93
CA ARG A 130 4.86 13.76 17.36
C ARG A 130 3.40 13.70 16.93
N ILE A 131 2.56 14.48 17.60
CA ILE A 131 1.16 14.65 17.20
C ILE A 131 1.12 15.26 15.78
N PRO A 132 0.39 14.64 14.82
CA PRO A 132 0.29 15.16 13.47
C PRO A 132 -0.45 16.49 13.42
N LYS A 133 0.00 17.39 12.53
CA LYS A 133 -0.72 18.62 12.16
C LYS A 133 -1.94 18.34 11.28
N ILE A 134 -1.91 17.22 10.54
CA ILE A 134 -2.95 16.78 9.61
C ILE A 134 -3.18 15.29 9.86
N PRO A 135 -4.43 14.83 10.06
CA PRO A 135 -4.70 13.40 10.27
C PRO A 135 -4.12 12.53 9.16
N ILE A 136 -3.59 11.37 9.54
CA ILE A 136 -3.09 10.36 8.60
C ILE A 136 -4.17 9.29 8.42
N VAL A 137 -4.31 8.76 7.20
CA VAL A 137 -5.14 7.57 6.92
C VAL A 137 -4.19 6.39 6.71
N PRO A 138 -3.94 5.56 7.74
CA PRO A 138 -3.02 4.44 7.62
C PRO A 138 -3.56 3.40 6.64
N ASN A 139 -2.66 2.79 5.86
CA ASN A 139 -3.04 1.84 4.81
C ASN A 139 -3.75 0.58 5.35
N VAL A 140 -3.46 0.19 6.59
CA VAL A 140 -3.99 -1.03 7.22
C VAL A 140 -5.42 -0.84 7.73
N THR A 141 -5.74 0.34 8.25
CA THR A 141 -7.05 0.63 8.87
C THR A 141 -7.99 1.36 7.94
N ALA A 142 -7.47 2.13 6.97
CA ALA A 142 -8.23 3.04 6.13
C ALA A 142 -9.09 4.06 6.92
N GLN A 143 -8.70 4.35 8.17
CA GLN A 143 -9.40 5.27 9.06
C GLN A 143 -8.46 6.39 9.49
N ALA A 144 -8.92 7.63 9.34
CA ALA A 144 -8.13 8.80 9.74
C ALA A 144 -7.84 8.76 11.25
N THR A 145 -6.58 8.99 11.62
CA THR A 145 -6.13 9.08 13.00
C THR A 145 -5.17 10.24 13.20
N SER A 146 -5.22 10.82 14.40
CA SER A 146 -4.23 11.79 14.89
C SER A 146 -3.46 11.24 16.10
N ASP A 147 -3.63 9.96 16.44
CA ASP A 147 -2.90 9.32 17.53
C ASP A 147 -1.52 8.86 17.02
N PRO A 148 -0.41 9.43 17.52
CA PRO A 148 0.94 9.01 17.12
C PRO A 148 1.25 7.55 17.44
N GLN A 149 0.66 6.97 18.49
CA GLN A 149 0.85 5.56 18.83
C GLN A 149 0.19 4.64 17.81
N GLU A 150 -1.04 4.97 17.42
CA GLU A 150 -1.74 4.27 16.36
C GLU A 150 -0.99 4.36 15.02
N ILE A 151 -0.49 5.55 14.65
CA ILE A 151 0.31 5.73 13.42
C ILE A 151 1.55 4.82 13.46
N ARG A 152 2.30 4.81 14.57
CA ARG A 152 3.47 3.94 14.73
C ARG A 152 3.10 2.46 14.58
N LEU A 153 2.03 2.02 15.25
CA LEU A 153 1.56 0.64 15.20
C LEU A 153 1.19 0.23 13.78
N GLN A 154 0.50 1.10 13.03
CA GLN A 154 0.08 0.77 11.67
C GLN A 154 1.25 0.73 10.68
N LEU A 155 2.29 1.54 10.85
CA LEU A 155 3.51 1.43 10.04
C LEU A 155 4.20 0.07 10.18
N VAL A 156 4.23 -0.50 11.39
CA VAL A 156 4.73 -1.87 11.64
C VAL A 156 3.84 -2.90 10.95
N ARG A 157 2.52 -2.84 11.22
CA ARG A 157 1.54 -3.80 10.68
C ARG A 157 1.50 -3.78 9.15
N GLN A 158 1.78 -2.65 8.52
CA GLN A 158 1.78 -2.48 7.07
C GLN A 158 2.70 -3.47 6.35
N LEU A 159 3.76 -4.00 6.98
CA LEU A 159 4.64 -4.98 6.34
C LEU A 159 3.93 -6.28 5.94
N THR A 160 2.97 -6.73 6.76
CA THR A 160 2.32 -8.04 6.64
C THR A 160 0.81 -7.95 6.40
N ARG A 161 0.28 -6.73 6.27
CA ARG A 161 -1.14 -6.46 6.08
C ARG A 161 -1.39 -5.70 4.78
N PRO A 162 -2.58 -5.89 4.17
CA PRO A 162 -2.88 -5.29 2.88
C PRO A 162 -2.94 -3.76 2.95
N VAL A 163 -2.65 -3.14 1.81
CA VAL A 163 -2.90 -1.72 1.56
C VAL A 163 -4.34 -1.54 1.09
N ARG A 164 -5.21 -1.00 1.95
CA ARG A 164 -6.64 -0.79 1.70
C ARG A 164 -6.90 0.54 0.97
N TRP A 165 -6.23 0.76 -0.16
CA TRP A 165 -6.23 2.05 -0.85
C TRP A 165 -7.62 2.52 -1.31
N VAL A 166 -8.42 1.62 -1.91
CA VAL A 166 -9.82 1.90 -2.28
C VAL A 166 -10.62 2.44 -1.10
N GLU A 167 -10.49 1.79 0.05
CA GLU A 167 -11.20 2.18 1.27
C GLU A 167 -10.67 3.50 1.82
N SER A 168 -9.35 3.71 1.85
CA SER A 168 -8.75 4.97 2.28
C SER A 168 -9.26 6.15 1.46
N VAL A 169 -9.32 6.01 0.13
CA VAL A 169 -9.85 7.06 -0.75
C VAL A 169 -11.34 7.30 -0.51
N ARG A 170 -12.15 6.25 -0.40
CA ARG A 170 -13.58 6.36 -0.10
C ARG A 170 -13.84 7.02 1.26
N ALA A 171 -13.06 6.67 2.28
CA ALA A 171 -13.14 7.26 3.61
C ALA A 171 -12.81 8.76 3.58
N MET A 172 -11.77 9.17 2.85
CA MET A 172 -11.44 10.59 2.66
C MET A 172 -12.57 11.34 1.93
N ILE A 173 -13.13 10.79 0.85
CA ILE A 173 -14.26 11.38 0.13
C ILE A 173 -15.49 11.52 1.05
N ALA A 174 -15.82 10.46 1.80
CA ALA A 174 -16.95 10.46 2.74
C ALA A 174 -16.78 11.50 3.87
N LYS A 175 -15.54 11.89 4.18
CA LYS A 175 -15.21 12.96 5.13
C LYS A 175 -15.14 14.35 4.50
N GLY A 176 -15.51 14.49 3.22
CA GLY A 176 -15.61 15.77 2.53
C GLY A 176 -14.39 16.16 1.70
N THR A 177 -13.45 15.25 1.43
CA THR A 177 -12.37 15.54 0.48
C THR A 177 -12.93 15.72 -0.93
N VAL A 178 -12.83 16.95 -1.45
CA VAL A 178 -13.34 17.32 -2.79
C VAL A 178 -12.26 17.35 -3.87
N ARG A 179 -10.98 17.20 -3.52
CA ARG A 179 -9.85 17.18 -4.44
C ARG A 179 -8.67 16.44 -3.82
N PHE A 180 -7.91 15.75 -4.67
CA PHE A 180 -6.65 15.11 -4.30
C PHE A 180 -5.46 15.73 -5.04
N TYR A 181 -4.29 15.64 -4.42
CA TYR A 181 -3.01 15.94 -5.05
C TYR A 181 -2.11 14.70 -4.89
N GLU A 182 -1.54 14.21 -5.99
CA GLU A 182 -0.52 13.16 -5.96
C GLU A 182 0.85 13.82 -5.93
N VAL A 183 1.44 13.93 -4.73
CA VAL A 183 2.74 14.57 -4.55
C VAL A 183 3.85 13.53 -4.70
N GLY A 184 4.78 13.77 -5.62
CA GLY A 184 5.90 12.90 -5.91
C GLY A 184 6.05 12.55 -7.39
N ALA A 185 6.87 11.55 -7.69
CA ALA A 185 7.14 11.14 -9.06
C ALA A 185 6.00 10.26 -9.63
N GLY A 186 5.54 10.60 -10.83
CA GLY A 186 4.57 9.80 -11.58
C GLY A 186 3.12 10.28 -11.44
N ARG A 187 2.18 9.41 -11.81
CA ARG A 187 0.74 9.70 -11.85
C ARG A 187 -0.13 8.46 -11.55
N VAL A 188 0.43 7.51 -10.81
CA VAL A 188 -0.20 6.20 -10.58
C VAL A 188 -1.43 6.37 -9.71
N LEU A 189 -1.30 7.09 -8.59
CA LEU A 189 -2.40 7.30 -7.63
C LEU A 189 -3.52 8.12 -8.26
N THR A 190 -3.20 9.12 -9.10
CA THR A 190 -4.17 9.88 -9.90
C THR A 190 -5.00 8.94 -10.77
N GLY A 191 -4.36 8.00 -11.45
CA GLY A 191 -5.03 6.98 -12.25
C GLY A 191 -5.89 6.02 -11.41
N LEU A 192 -5.45 5.65 -10.21
CA LEU A 192 -6.20 4.79 -9.30
C LEU A 192 -7.42 5.50 -8.71
N ILE A 193 -7.27 6.73 -8.23
CA ILE A 193 -8.35 7.58 -7.70
C ILE A 193 -9.43 7.76 -8.76
N LYS A 194 -9.06 8.04 -10.02
CA LYS A 194 -10.02 8.15 -11.13
C LYS A 194 -10.82 6.87 -11.37
N ARG A 195 -10.26 5.68 -11.08
CA ARG A 195 -10.99 4.40 -11.16
C ARG A 195 -11.87 4.13 -9.94
N ILE A 196 -11.58 4.77 -8.81
CA ILE A 196 -12.38 4.67 -7.57
C ILE A 196 -13.58 5.61 -7.66
N ASP A 197 -13.35 6.90 -7.97
CA ASP A 197 -14.40 7.89 -8.20
C ASP A 197 -13.96 8.91 -9.26
N ARG A 198 -14.64 8.91 -10.41
CA ARG A 198 -14.33 9.81 -11.54
C ARG A 198 -14.73 11.26 -11.29
N ARG A 199 -15.54 11.53 -10.26
CA ARG A 199 -16.08 12.86 -9.96
C ARG A 199 -15.12 13.70 -9.15
N VAL A 200 -14.16 13.07 -8.46
CA VAL A 200 -13.21 13.78 -7.61
C VAL A 200 -11.93 14.09 -8.39
N PRO A 201 -11.59 15.36 -8.60
CA PRO A 201 -10.36 15.74 -9.30
C PRO A 201 -9.12 15.29 -8.51
N CYS A 202 -8.12 14.83 -9.25
CA CYS A 202 -6.80 14.53 -8.71
C CYS A 202 -5.72 15.12 -9.63
N THR A 203 -4.80 15.89 -9.05
CA THR A 203 -3.73 16.59 -9.78
C THR A 203 -2.37 16.01 -9.39
N PRO A 204 -1.56 15.48 -10.32
CA PRO A 204 -0.19 15.09 -10.02
C PRO A 204 0.68 16.33 -9.83
N VAL A 205 1.56 16.30 -8.82
CA VAL A 205 2.49 17.37 -8.46
C VAL A 205 3.88 16.75 -8.26
N GLY A 206 4.65 16.70 -9.35
CA GLY A 206 6.00 16.13 -9.36
C GLY A 206 7.08 17.09 -9.84
N THR A 207 6.69 18.19 -10.49
CA THR A 207 7.60 19.23 -11.01
C THR A 207 7.25 20.60 -10.47
N LEU A 208 8.17 21.57 -10.61
CA LEU A 208 7.89 22.97 -10.29
C LEU A 208 6.68 23.50 -11.07
N GLN A 209 6.59 23.17 -12.36
CA GLN A 209 5.47 23.59 -13.22
C GLN A 209 4.12 23.02 -12.74
N ASP A 210 4.11 21.78 -12.23
CA ASP A 210 2.89 21.20 -11.66
C ASP A 210 2.49 21.91 -10.37
N LEU A 211 3.47 22.26 -9.53
CA LEU A 211 3.25 22.99 -8.29
C LEU A 211 2.68 24.37 -8.56
N GLU A 212 3.23 25.11 -9.52
CA GLU A 212 2.73 26.42 -9.93
C GLU A 212 1.26 26.34 -10.36
N LYS A 213 0.89 25.35 -11.19
CA LYS A 213 -0.51 25.12 -11.60
C LYS A 213 -1.42 24.66 -10.46
N ALA A 214 -0.87 24.02 -9.44
CA ALA A 214 -1.64 23.47 -8.32
C ALA A 214 -1.96 24.52 -7.24
N VAL A 215 -1.08 25.52 -7.08
CA VAL A 215 -1.09 26.49 -5.97
C VAL A 215 -1.46 27.91 -6.43
N LEU A 216 -1.19 28.27 -7.68
CA LEU A 216 -1.55 29.58 -8.23
C LEU A 216 -2.89 29.48 -8.98
N PRO A 217 -3.87 30.35 -8.69
CA PRO A 217 -5.18 30.36 -9.33
C PRO A 217 -5.13 30.74 -10.81
#